data_AF-A0A839NGU1-F1
#
_entry.id   AF-A0A839NGU1-F1
#
_cell.length_a   1.000
_cell.length_b   1.000
_cell.length_c   1.000
_cell.angle_alpha   90.00
_cell.angle_beta   90.00
_cell.angle_gamma   90.00
#
_symmetry.space_group_name_H-M   'P 1'
#
loop_
_entity.id
_entity.type
_entity.pdbx_description
1 polymer ?
#
loop_
_entity_poly.entity_id
_entity_poly.type
_entity_poly.pdbx_seq_one_letter_code
_entity_poly.pdbx_strand_id
1 'polypeptide(L)'
;MNIQQKEYILNQIEQILIFDFDELILNNNLTDNVDDILYGEYKVSEFKSLYIRTFSQLRSELEEGLGTILPNTISTGNEYAVIDLYNEITNFYSYLKNYANKDNAADYLKRQIYYQIFHGFWDKSSVKMHKIEGLKIKDAEERIELVTKNIEFRLANFEDLKNKFTESQLEIDSANIKYSEELAKIVQVDQEMQTKAEQVDTLLVKTQASDVEISKIQKSSKTELDVINETKKIYEDDFNTRKQQFDQTIKNVEVLEKKNQEINESINEACTKILAQEEQIVSLIGRAADGSLGYKFNDRKTELAKNAQYWIIGTGVATICAIVWVYLVFTKFSTDLNIPWINLLVNAIKTSPAWLLVGFCIGQYQKERNYQEQYAFKSAVAMTITSYSDLLSNNKSDEISVKESLLLQAVNNIYEKPTLVQEKSNVSEKSLEQAKGLLSTTVELIKNTKS
;
A
#
# COMPACT_ATOMS: atom_id res chain seq x y z
N MET A 1 -2.50 143.47 7.28
CA MET A 1 -3.39 142.29 7.42
C MET A 1 -4.38 142.52 8.55
N ASN A 2 -5.58 141.95 8.55
CA ASN A 2 -6.50 142.10 9.70
C ASN A 2 -6.10 141.19 10.89
N ILE A 3 -6.59 141.48 12.10
CA ILE A 3 -6.18 140.74 13.32
C ILE A 3 -6.54 139.24 13.23
N GLN A 4 -7.70 138.91 12.66
CA GLN A 4 -8.15 137.53 12.50
C GLN A 4 -7.23 136.74 11.55
N GLN A 5 -6.87 137.31 10.41
CA GLN A 5 -5.93 136.72 9.44
C GLN A 5 -4.56 136.50 10.07
N LYS A 6 -4.08 137.46 10.88
CA LYS A 6 -2.83 137.33 11.64
C LYS A 6 -2.89 136.11 12.58
N GLU A 7 -3.94 135.97 13.37
CA GLU A 7 -4.11 134.85 14.31
C GLU A 7 -4.20 133.50 13.60
N TYR A 8 -4.92 133.42 12.47
CA TYR A 8 -4.99 132.21 11.66
C TYR A 8 -3.62 131.79 11.13
N ILE A 9 -2.83 132.74 10.62
CA ILE A 9 -1.49 132.46 10.12
C ILE A 9 -0.56 132.01 11.26
N LEU A 10 -0.60 132.65 12.43
CA LEU A 10 0.21 132.26 13.58
C LEU A 10 -0.10 130.82 14.03
N ASN A 11 -1.37 130.42 14.09
CA ASN A 11 -1.77 129.06 14.44
C ASN A 11 -1.25 128.04 13.40
N GLN A 12 -1.34 128.33 12.10
CA GLN A 12 -0.81 127.45 11.07
C GLN A 12 0.72 127.31 11.14
N ILE A 13 1.43 128.40 11.45
CA ILE A 13 2.88 128.36 11.67
C ILE A 13 3.23 127.49 12.88
N GLU A 14 2.47 127.59 13.97
CA GLU A 14 2.68 126.74 15.15
C GLU A 14 2.49 125.24 14.83
N GLN A 15 1.47 124.90 14.04
CA GLN A 15 1.24 123.52 13.59
C GLN A 15 2.36 122.98 12.71
N ILE A 16 3.00 123.83 11.89
CA ILE A 16 4.16 123.46 11.08
C ILE A 16 5.39 123.23 11.96
N LEU A 17 5.63 124.07 12.95
CA LEU A 17 6.82 123.99 13.81
C LEU A 17 6.78 122.81 14.80
N ILE A 18 5.59 122.35 15.20
CA ILE A 18 5.40 121.19 16.10
C ILE A 18 5.35 119.85 15.33
N PHE A 19 5.21 119.89 13.99
CA PHE A 19 5.09 118.68 13.19
C PHE A 19 6.34 117.79 13.28
N ASP A 20 6.15 116.49 13.58
CA ASP A 20 7.23 115.51 13.61
C ASP A 20 7.65 115.09 12.20
N PHE A 21 8.45 115.96 11.60
CA PHE A 21 9.03 115.73 10.29
C PHE A 21 9.99 114.53 10.29
N ASP A 22 10.68 114.27 11.40
CA ASP A 22 11.65 113.18 11.47
C ASP A 22 10.94 111.83 11.38
N GLU A 23 9.85 111.63 12.13
CA GLU A 23 9.04 110.42 12.06
C GLU A 23 8.48 110.16 10.65
N LEU A 24 8.02 111.20 9.95
CA LEU A 24 7.54 111.08 8.57
C LEU A 24 8.63 110.54 7.64
N ILE A 25 9.86 111.07 7.76
CA ILE A 25 11.00 110.65 6.94
C ILE A 25 11.39 109.20 7.26
N LEU A 26 11.45 108.83 8.54
CA LEU A 26 11.86 107.50 8.99
C LEU A 26 10.91 106.42 8.51
N ASN A 27 9.60 106.66 8.54
CA ASN A 27 8.60 105.67 8.13
C ASN A 27 8.52 105.47 6.61
N ASN A 28 8.94 106.45 5.81
CA ASN A 28 8.80 106.42 4.35
C ASN A 28 10.11 106.23 3.60
N ASN A 29 11.26 106.20 4.29
CA ASN A 29 12.56 106.08 3.66
C ASN A 29 13.16 104.67 3.74
N LEU A 30 13.68 104.19 2.60
CA LEU A 30 14.42 102.94 2.48
C LEU A 30 15.94 103.17 2.29
N THR A 31 16.42 104.40 2.09
CA THR A 31 17.84 104.70 1.79
C THR A 31 18.73 104.73 3.04
N ASP A 32 19.98 104.25 2.88
CA ASP A 32 20.98 104.17 3.96
C ASP A 32 21.53 105.54 4.36
N ASN A 33 21.55 106.49 3.43
CA ASN A 33 21.96 107.86 3.68
C ASN A 33 20.75 108.80 3.62
N VAL A 34 20.57 109.55 4.71
CA VAL A 34 19.48 110.52 4.84
C VAL A 34 19.66 111.69 3.86
N ASP A 35 20.90 112.04 3.52
CA ASP A 35 21.19 113.14 2.60
C ASP A 35 20.84 112.82 1.14
N ASP A 36 20.53 111.56 0.81
CA ASP A 36 20.06 111.16 -0.53
C ASP A 36 18.58 111.53 -0.75
N ILE A 37 17.86 111.86 0.32
CA ILE A 37 16.46 112.28 0.24
C ILE A 37 16.42 113.76 -0.16
N LEU A 38 15.83 114.01 -1.33
CA LEU A 38 15.60 115.36 -1.84
C LEU A 38 14.14 115.80 -1.64
N TYR A 39 13.98 117.07 -1.28
CA TYR A 39 12.74 117.86 -1.29
C TYR A 39 12.93 118.97 -2.33
N GLY A 40 12.43 118.73 -3.55
CA GLY A 40 12.78 119.55 -4.70
C GLY A 40 14.29 119.52 -4.94
N GLU A 41 14.95 120.67 -4.73
CA GLU A 41 16.40 120.83 -4.91
C GLU A 41 17.21 120.73 -3.61
N TYR A 42 16.53 120.67 -2.46
CA TYR A 42 17.16 120.68 -1.15
C TYR A 42 17.34 119.27 -0.62
N LYS A 43 18.47 119.00 0.05
CA LYS A 43 18.60 117.80 0.88
C LYS A 43 17.60 117.87 2.03
N VAL A 44 17.10 116.73 2.51
CA VAL A 44 16.09 116.68 3.58
C VAL A 44 16.50 117.43 4.85
N SER A 45 17.79 117.38 5.22
CA SER A 45 18.35 118.11 6.37
C SER A 45 18.38 119.62 6.13
N GLU A 46 18.80 120.03 4.94
CA GLU A 46 18.78 121.43 4.51
C GLU A 46 17.35 121.97 4.42
N PHE A 47 16.43 121.19 3.85
CA PHE A 47 15.01 121.51 3.76
C PHE A 47 14.39 121.70 5.14
N LYS A 48 14.69 120.80 6.09
CA LYS A 48 14.20 120.86 7.47
C LYS A 48 14.60 122.18 8.13
N SER A 49 15.89 122.49 8.11
CA SER A 49 16.38 123.73 8.71
C SER A 49 15.83 124.97 8.01
N LEU A 50 15.73 124.94 6.68
CA LEU A 50 15.20 126.05 5.89
C LEU A 50 13.74 126.35 6.23
N TYR A 51 12.86 125.35 6.34
CA TYR A 51 11.47 125.61 6.69
C TYR A 51 11.34 126.04 8.16
N ILE A 52 12.05 125.39 9.09
CA ILE A 52 12.02 125.77 10.50
C ILE A 52 12.46 127.23 10.66
N ARG A 53 13.56 127.62 10.00
CA ARG A 53 14.03 129.01 9.96
C ARG A 53 12.96 129.94 9.39
N THR A 54 12.46 129.65 8.19
CA THR A 54 11.51 130.49 7.46
C THR A 54 10.27 130.77 8.31
N PHE A 55 9.68 129.74 8.90
CA PHE A 55 8.44 129.89 9.69
C PHE A 55 8.69 130.47 11.08
N SER A 56 9.82 130.19 11.72
CA SER A 56 10.19 130.84 13.00
C SER A 56 10.42 132.34 12.84
N GLN A 57 11.07 132.74 11.74
CA GLN A 57 11.31 134.14 11.41
C GLN A 57 10.02 134.88 11.07
N LEU A 58 9.15 134.25 10.27
CA LEU A 58 7.82 134.79 9.98
C LEU A 58 6.99 134.96 11.25
N ARG A 59 7.02 133.98 12.17
CA ARG A 59 6.34 134.06 13.47
C ARG A 59 6.81 135.27 14.27
N SER A 60 8.13 135.44 14.44
CA SER A 60 8.71 136.56 15.20
C SER A 60 8.33 137.92 14.62
N GLU A 61 8.36 138.08 13.29
CA GLU A 61 7.97 139.34 12.64
C GLU A 61 6.46 139.63 12.74
N LEU A 62 5.63 138.58 12.78
CA LEU A 62 4.19 138.72 13.01
C LEU A 62 3.87 139.05 14.47
N GLU A 63 4.55 138.43 15.44
CA GLU A 63 4.31 138.62 16.88
C GLU A 63 4.93 139.93 17.42
N GLU A 64 6.21 140.18 17.17
CA GLU A 64 7.01 141.27 17.76
C GLU A 64 7.28 142.43 16.78
N GLY A 65 7.13 142.19 15.48
CA GLY A 65 7.48 143.12 14.40
C GLY A 65 6.29 143.87 13.79
N LEU A 66 6.34 144.06 12.46
CA LEU A 66 5.37 144.85 11.68
C LEU A 66 4.11 144.04 11.29
N GLY A 67 3.73 143.03 12.09
CA GLY A 67 2.72 142.04 11.70
C GLY A 67 1.33 142.57 11.31
N THR A 68 0.90 143.72 11.83
CA THR A 68 -0.35 144.37 11.41
C THR A 68 -0.23 145.11 10.08
N ILE A 69 0.99 145.53 9.72
CA ILE A 69 1.33 146.32 8.53
C ILE A 69 1.66 145.41 7.35
N LEU A 70 2.14 144.19 7.59
CA LEU A 70 2.39 143.22 6.53
C LEU A 70 1.09 142.87 5.77
N PRO A 71 1.09 142.91 4.42
CA PRO A 71 -0.07 142.56 3.62
C PRO A 71 -0.28 141.04 3.59
N ASN A 72 -1.54 140.58 3.63
CA ASN A 72 -1.84 139.15 3.46
C ASN A 72 -1.62 138.70 2.00
N THR A 73 -1.84 139.60 1.04
CA THR A 73 -1.69 139.33 -0.39
C THR A 73 -0.72 140.32 -1.01
N ILE A 74 0.21 139.82 -1.81
CA ILE A 74 1.08 140.64 -2.64
C ILE A 74 0.97 140.24 -4.11
N SER A 75 0.93 141.24 -4.99
CA SER A 75 1.06 141.05 -6.43
C SER A 75 2.52 141.30 -6.80
N THR A 76 3.25 140.25 -7.16
CA THR A 76 4.71 140.32 -7.30
C THR A 76 5.14 140.73 -8.71
N GLY A 77 4.22 140.89 -9.66
CA GLY A 77 4.50 141.35 -11.04
C GLY A 77 5.40 140.44 -11.88
N ASN A 78 6.06 139.45 -11.26
CA ASN A 78 7.03 138.50 -11.80
C ASN A 78 6.63 137.04 -11.42
N GLU A 79 7.59 136.10 -11.42
CA GLU A 79 7.54 134.61 -11.32
C GLU A 79 6.42 133.94 -10.51
N TYR A 80 5.85 134.60 -9.48
CA TYR A 80 4.81 134.02 -8.62
C TYR A 80 3.43 134.68 -8.73
N ALA A 81 3.28 135.70 -9.60
CA ALA A 81 2.06 136.48 -9.87
C ALA A 81 1.37 137.09 -8.64
N VAL A 82 0.70 136.28 -7.82
CA VAL A 82 0.03 136.67 -6.58
C VAL A 82 0.40 135.66 -5.49
N ILE A 83 0.93 136.16 -4.37
CA ILE A 83 1.22 135.37 -3.18
C ILE A 83 0.19 135.73 -2.11
N ASP A 84 -0.61 134.75 -1.68
CA ASP A 84 -1.51 134.86 -0.52
C ASP A 84 -0.91 134.10 0.65
N LEU A 85 -0.47 134.83 1.67
CA LEU A 85 0.27 134.29 2.80
C LEU A 85 -0.52 133.19 3.52
N TYR A 86 -1.83 133.35 3.70
CA TYR A 86 -2.65 132.34 4.36
C TYR A 86 -2.71 131.04 3.54
N ASN A 87 -3.08 131.15 2.26
CA ASN A 87 -3.22 129.97 1.39
C ASN A 87 -1.90 129.25 1.18
N GLU A 88 -0.80 130.00 1.03
CA GLU A 88 0.52 129.44 0.78
C GLU A 88 1.06 128.69 2.01
N ILE A 89 0.77 129.15 3.23
CA ILE A 89 1.14 128.44 4.48
C ILE A 89 0.29 127.18 4.66
N THR A 90 -1.02 127.27 4.42
CA THR A 90 -1.92 126.11 4.50
C THR A 90 -1.55 125.04 3.48
N ASN A 91 -1.27 125.43 2.24
CA ASN A 91 -0.84 124.51 1.19
C ASN A 91 0.52 123.89 1.53
N PHE A 92 1.49 124.69 2.00
CA PHE A 92 2.78 124.17 2.47
C PHE A 92 2.58 123.06 3.51
N TYR A 93 1.78 123.31 4.55
CA TYR A 93 1.56 122.34 5.62
C TYR A 93 0.85 121.07 5.12
N SER A 94 -0.12 121.21 4.21
CA SER A 94 -0.79 120.06 3.59
C SER A 94 0.17 119.20 2.79
N TYR A 95 1.07 119.81 2.01
CA TYR A 95 2.08 119.09 1.24
C TYR A 95 3.20 118.53 2.12
N LEU A 96 3.56 119.20 3.22
CA LEU A 96 4.56 118.71 4.18
C LEU A 96 4.13 117.39 4.83
N LYS A 97 2.84 117.22 5.16
CA LYS A 97 2.32 116.00 5.80
C LYS A 97 2.38 114.76 4.92
N ASN A 98 2.42 114.94 3.60
CA ASN A 98 2.37 113.84 2.66
C ASN A 98 3.70 113.72 1.92
N TYR A 99 4.50 112.70 2.28
CA TYR A 99 5.82 112.46 1.71
C TYR A 99 5.81 112.38 0.16
N ALA A 100 4.71 111.91 -0.45
CA ALA A 100 4.58 111.85 -1.91
C ALA A 100 4.57 113.23 -2.58
N ASN A 101 4.22 114.30 -1.85
CA ASN A 101 4.12 115.67 -2.34
C ASN A 101 5.30 116.55 -1.89
N LYS A 102 6.42 115.94 -1.48
CA LYS A 102 7.61 116.62 -0.97
C LYS A 102 8.16 117.73 -1.87
N ASP A 103 8.11 117.56 -3.19
CA ASP A 103 8.60 118.56 -4.14
C ASP A 103 7.70 119.80 -4.17
N ASN A 104 6.38 119.59 -4.07
CA ASN A 104 5.44 120.70 -3.94
C ASN A 104 5.70 121.46 -2.62
N ALA A 105 5.97 120.76 -1.50
CA ALA A 105 6.31 121.42 -0.25
C ALA A 105 7.56 122.31 -0.40
N ALA A 106 8.57 121.88 -1.16
CA ALA A 106 9.75 122.68 -1.48
C ALA A 106 9.42 123.94 -2.31
N ASP A 107 8.53 123.83 -3.30
CA ASP A 107 8.11 124.97 -4.10
C ASP A 107 7.33 126.01 -3.29
N TYR A 108 6.43 125.57 -2.41
CA TYR A 108 5.73 126.47 -1.48
C TYR A 108 6.69 127.11 -0.48
N LEU A 109 7.71 126.39 -0.01
CA LEU A 109 8.75 126.97 0.84
C LEU A 109 9.51 128.10 0.11
N LYS A 110 9.90 127.89 -1.16
CA LYS A 110 10.56 128.93 -1.97
C LYS A 110 9.71 130.19 -2.08
N ARG A 111 8.39 130.05 -2.28
CA ARG A 111 7.44 131.18 -2.32
C ARG A 111 7.40 131.94 -0.99
N GLN A 112 7.43 131.21 0.13
CA GLN A 112 7.49 131.84 1.46
C GLN A 112 8.79 132.60 1.67
N ILE A 113 9.92 132.02 1.28
CA ILE A 113 11.22 132.69 1.35
C ILE A 113 11.19 133.98 0.50
N TYR A 114 10.65 133.90 -0.72
CA TYR A 114 10.50 135.06 -1.60
C TYR A 114 9.65 136.17 -0.96
N TYR A 115 8.54 135.83 -0.30
CA TYR A 115 7.72 136.79 0.43
C TYR A 115 8.52 137.54 1.51
N GLN A 116 9.38 136.83 2.26
CA GLN A 116 10.23 137.46 3.28
C GLN A 116 11.34 138.33 2.69
N ILE A 117 11.88 137.95 1.53
CA ILE A 117 12.87 138.75 0.78
C ILE A 117 12.22 140.03 0.26
N PHE A 118 11.03 139.92 -0.36
CA PHE A 118 10.29 141.06 -0.92
C PHE A 118 10.01 142.14 0.13
N HIS A 119 9.72 141.73 1.35
CA HIS A 119 9.49 142.63 2.48
C HIS A 119 10.75 142.99 3.28
N GLY A 120 11.93 142.56 2.81
CA GLY A 120 13.23 142.97 3.34
C GLY A 120 13.51 142.53 4.77
N PHE A 121 12.84 141.48 5.25
CA PHE A 121 13.09 140.93 6.58
C PHE A 121 13.76 139.56 6.56
N TRP A 122 13.91 138.91 5.40
CA TRP A 122 14.72 137.69 5.26
C TRP A 122 16.15 137.86 5.81
N ASP A 123 16.80 138.99 5.50
CA ASP A 123 18.16 139.31 5.95
C ASP A 123 18.21 140.07 7.29
N LYS A 124 17.08 140.51 7.87
CA LYS A 124 17.09 141.16 9.20
C LYS A 124 17.54 140.20 10.31
N SER A 125 17.38 138.90 10.12
CA SER A 125 17.99 137.89 10.98
C SER A 125 19.51 138.06 11.06
N SER A 126 20.18 138.42 9.95
CA SER A 126 21.63 138.67 9.93
C SER A 126 22.08 139.89 10.75
N VAL A 127 21.18 140.87 10.95
CA VAL A 127 21.48 142.14 11.63
C VAL A 127 21.13 142.10 13.12
N LYS A 128 20.22 141.21 13.56
CA LYS A 128 19.83 141.11 14.98
C LYS A 128 19.90 139.74 15.65
N MET A 129 20.06 138.61 14.95
CA MET A 129 20.38 137.32 15.60
C MET A 129 21.17 136.37 14.68
N HIS A 130 22.41 136.08 15.09
CA HIS A 130 23.30 134.98 14.71
C HIS A 130 24.18 135.17 13.45
N LYS A 131 25.50 135.16 13.68
CA LYS A 131 26.54 135.00 12.66
C LYS A 131 26.22 133.77 11.81
N ILE A 132 26.52 133.82 10.51
CA ILE A 132 26.34 132.72 9.53
C ILE A 132 26.83 131.34 10.03
N GLU A 133 27.80 131.31 10.95
CA GLU A 133 28.28 130.11 11.63
C GLU A 133 27.19 129.40 12.48
N GLY A 134 26.31 130.15 13.15
CA GLY A 134 25.23 129.58 13.97
C GLY A 134 24.15 128.87 13.16
N LEU A 135 23.88 129.32 11.93
CA LEU A 135 22.97 128.63 11.01
C LEU A 135 23.55 127.27 10.57
N LYS A 136 24.83 127.25 10.19
CA LYS A 136 25.52 125.99 9.83
C LYS A 136 25.58 124.99 11.00
N ILE A 137 25.73 125.48 12.22
CA ILE A 137 25.69 124.63 13.43
C ILE A 137 24.30 124.04 13.61
N LYS A 138 23.24 124.84 13.46
CA LYS A 138 21.86 124.35 13.56
C LYS A 138 21.51 123.32 12.49
N ASP A 139 21.93 123.55 11.24
CA ASP A 139 21.76 122.57 10.15
C ASP A 139 22.46 121.25 10.49
N ALA A 140 23.66 121.32 11.08
CA ALA A 140 24.41 120.15 11.50
C ALA A 140 23.74 119.43 12.69
N GLU A 141 23.20 120.16 13.67
CA GLU A 141 22.46 119.60 14.80
C GLU A 141 21.20 118.85 14.33
N GLU A 142 20.39 119.47 13.47
CA GLU A 142 19.18 118.84 12.91
C GLU A 142 19.51 117.59 12.08
N ARG A 143 20.61 117.64 11.32
CA ARG A 143 21.12 116.48 10.58
C ARG A 143 21.58 115.35 11.52
N ILE A 144 22.32 115.67 12.57
CA ILE A 144 22.78 114.68 13.57
C ILE A 144 21.58 114.04 14.26
N GLU A 145 20.58 114.82 14.67
CA GLU A 145 19.37 114.30 15.31
C GLU A 145 18.63 113.32 14.38
N LEU A 146 18.41 113.71 13.12
CA LEU A 146 17.71 112.89 12.15
C LEU A 146 18.49 111.60 11.83
N VAL A 147 19.82 111.68 11.67
CA VAL A 147 20.68 110.52 11.47
C VAL A 147 20.64 109.58 12.68
N THR A 148 20.66 110.14 13.90
CA THR A 148 20.59 109.36 15.14
C THR A 148 19.28 108.57 15.22
N LYS A 149 18.15 109.22 14.98
CA LYS A 149 16.84 108.54 14.97
C LYS A 149 16.75 107.46 13.88
N ASN A 150 17.37 107.67 12.72
CA ASN A 150 17.43 106.67 11.65
C ASN A 150 18.24 105.43 12.08
N ILE A 151 19.38 105.65 12.73
CA ILE A 151 20.20 104.55 13.26
C ILE A 151 19.43 103.75 14.31
N GLU A 152 18.75 104.42 15.25
CA GLU A 152 17.96 103.75 16.29
C GLU A 152 16.80 102.94 15.72
N PHE A 153 16.04 103.50 14.78
CA PHE A 153 14.96 102.80 14.09
C PHE A 153 15.47 101.55 13.36
N ARG A 154 16.59 101.67 12.64
CA ARG A 154 17.21 100.54 11.93
C ARG A 154 17.76 99.48 12.88
N LEU A 155 18.31 99.88 14.02
CA LEU A 155 18.82 98.95 15.03
C LEU A 155 17.67 98.13 15.64
N ALA A 156 16.53 98.76 15.92
CA ALA A 156 15.34 98.06 16.40
C ALA A 156 14.83 97.04 15.36
N ASN A 157 14.74 97.43 14.09
CA ASN A 157 14.34 96.52 13.01
C ASN A 157 15.32 95.37 12.80
N PHE A 158 16.63 95.63 12.95
CA PHE A 158 17.65 94.59 12.85
C PHE A 158 17.52 93.57 14.00
N GLU A 159 17.27 94.01 15.23
CA GLU A 159 17.10 93.10 16.37
C GLU A 159 15.83 92.25 16.22
N ASP A 160 14.73 92.81 15.71
CA ASP A 160 13.52 92.05 15.35
C ASP A 160 13.82 90.99 14.28
N LEU A 161 14.53 91.38 13.21
CA LEU A 161 14.89 90.44 12.14
C LEU A 161 15.80 89.31 12.65
N LYS A 162 16.77 89.63 13.50
CA LYS A 162 17.67 88.67 14.14
C LYS A 162 16.90 87.69 15.04
N ASN A 163 15.91 88.16 15.79
CA ASN A 163 15.05 87.30 16.61
C ASN A 163 14.25 86.34 15.72
N LYS A 164 13.60 86.84 14.67
CA LYS A 164 12.88 86.00 13.68
C LYS A 164 13.79 84.98 13.01
N PHE A 165 15.02 85.38 12.67
CA PHE A 165 16.01 84.48 12.11
C PHE A 165 16.40 83.38 13.10
N THR A 166 16.60 83.72 14.37
CA THR A 166 16.94 82.77 15.43
C THR A 166 15.79 81.78 15.69
N GLU A 167 14.54 82.26 15.71
CA GLU A 167 13.35 81.41 15.82
C GLU A 167 13.26 80.43 14.65
N SER A 168 13.43 80.92 13.41
CA SER A 168 13.42 80.07 12.22
C SER A 168 14.54 79.03 12.23
N GLN A 169 15.72 79.37 12.74
CA GLN A 169 16.82 78.43 12.90
C GLN A 169 16.47 77.30 13.88
N LEU A 170 15.87 77.63 15.02
CA LEU A 170 15.41 76.64 16.00
C LEU A 170 14.33 75.70 15.42
N GLU A 171 13.41 76.24 14.62
CA GLU A 171 12.41 75.43 13.92
C GLU A 171 13.06 74.45 12.94
N ILE A 172 14.03 74.90 12.13
CA ILE A 172 14.78 74.05 11.19
C ILE A 172 15.53 72.95 11.94
N ASP A 173 16.22 73.28 13.03
CA ASP A 173 16.97 72.31 13.82
C ASP A 173 16.02 71.26 14.44
N SER A 174 14.86 71.69 14.95
CA SER A 174 13.84 70.77 15.47
C SER A 174 13.29 69.83 14.39
N ALA A 175 13.07 70.34 13.18
CA ALA A 175 12.62 69.55 12.04
C ALA A 175 13.69 68.53 11.61
N ASN A 176 14.96 68.93 11.58
CA ASN A 176 16.08 68.04 11.25
C ASN A 176 16.21 66.88 12.25
N ILE A 177 16.08 67.15 13.55
CA ILE A 177 16.06 66.10 14.58
C ILE A 177 14.92 65.12 14.32
N LYS A 178 13.70 65.62 14.11
CA LYS A 178 12.53 64.79 13.84
C LYS A 178 12.72 63.92 12.58
N TYR A 179 13.20 64.50 11.48
CA TYR A 179 13.45 63.75 10.25
C TYR A 179 14.56 62.71 10.42
N SER A 180 15.61 63.01 11.20
CA SER A 180 16.65 62.04 11.51
C SER A 180 16.11 60.84 12.31
N GLU A 181 15.22 61.07 13.27
CA GLU A 181 14.56 60.00 14.03
C GLU A 181 13.63 59.16 13.15
N GLU A 182 12.86 59.79 12.26
CA GLU A 182 12.00 59.09 11.30
C GLU A 182 12.83 58.24 10.32
N LEU A 183 13.95 58.77 9.80
CA LEU A 183 14.87 58.02 8.95
C LEU A 183 15.46 56.80 9.67
N ALA A 184 15.86 56.95 10.94
CA ALA A 184 16.37 55.83 11.73
C ALA A 184 15.33 54.71 11.87
N LYS A 185 14.05 55.05 12.08
CA LYS A 185 12.94 54.08 12.11
C LYS A 185 12.74 53.39 10.76
N ILE A 186 12.82 54.12 9.66
CA ILE A 186 12.71 53.55 8.31
C ILE A 186 13.83 52.54 8.06
N VAL A 187 15.07 52.90 8.42
CA VAL A 187 16.23 51.99 8.29
C VAL A 187 16.04 50.71 9.12
N GLN A 188 15.51 50.82 10.34
CA GLN A 188 15.21 49.66 11.17
C GLN A 188 14.15 48.75 10.51
N VAL A 189 13.06 49.34 10.00
CA VAL A 189 12.00 48.58 9.32
C VAL A 189 12.51 47.89 8.06
N ASP A 190 13.42 48.53 7.30
CA ASP A 190 14.04 47.93 6.13
C ASP A 190 14.89 46.70 6.48
N GLN A 191 15.70 46.78 7.55
CA GLN A 191 16.48 45.65 8.05
C GLN A 191 15.60 44.48 8.51
N GLU A 192 14.50 44.76 9.21
CA GLU A 192 13.53 43.75 9.60
C GLU A 192 12.85 43.11 8.39
N MET A 193 12.56 43.89 7.35
CA MET A 193 11.95 43.41 6.11
C MET A 193 12.91 42.49 5.34
N GLN A 194 14.19 42.85 5.24
CA GLN A 194 15.22 42.01 4.63
C GLN A 194 15.35 40.66 5.36
N THR A 195 15.40 40.68 6.70
CA THR A 195 15.45 39.45 7.51
C THR A 195 14.22 38.57 7.26
N LYS A 196 13.02 39.14 7.18
CA LYS A 196 11.80 38.39 6.87
C LYS A 196 11.80 37.84 5.45
N ALA A 197 12.33 38.58 4.47
CA ALA A 197 12.46 38.10 3.10
C ALA A 197 13.37 36.87 3.01
N GLU A 198 14.52 36.88 3.69
CA GLU A 198 15.43 35.72 3.77
C GLU A 198 14.75 34.49 4.42
N GLN A 199 13.94 34.71 5.45
CA GLN A 199 13.15 33.65 6.09
C GLN A 199 12.10 33.07 5.13
N VAL A 200 11.43 33.91 4.33
CA VAL A 200 10.47 33.49 3.31
C VAL A 200 11.16 32.66 2.23
N ASP A 201 12.32 33.09 1.73
CA ASP A 201 13.09 32.33 0.74
C ASP A 201 13.55 30.97 1.29
N THR A 202 13.99 30.94 2.55
CA THR A 202 14.35 29.68 3.22
C THR A 202 13.14 28.74 3.33
N LEU A 203 11.96 29.27 3.67
CA LEU A 203 10.73 28.50 3.71
C LEU A 203 10.33 28.00 2.32
N LEU A 204 10.44 28.83 1.29
CA LEU A 204 10.16 28.47 -0.10
C LEU A 204 11.02 27.28 -0.54
N VAL A 205 12.33 27.32 -0.29
CA VAL A 205 13.25 26.23 -0.61
C VAL A 205 12.88 24.95 0.14
N LYS A 206 12.52 25.04 1.43
CA LYS A 206 12.04 23.88 2.20
C LYS A 206 10.74 23.31 1.63
N THR A 207 9.79 24.17 1.27
CA THR A 207 8.52 23.74 0.66
C THR A 207 8.74 23.06 -0.68
N GLN A 208 9.63 23.58 -1.53
CA GLN A 208 9.99 22.95 -2.80
C GLN A 208 10.63 21.57 -2.60
N ALA A 209 11.53 21.43 -1.62
CA ALA A 209 12.12 20.13 -1.28
C ALA A 209 11.06 19.13 -0.81
N SER A 210 10.15 19.55 0.08
CA SER A 210 9.02 18.72 0.52
C SER A 210 8.10 18.33 -0.61
N ASP A 211 7.84 19.23 -1.57
CA ASP A 211 6.97 18.95 -2.73
C ASP A 211 7.58 17.88 -3.66
N VAL A 212 8.90 17.89 -3.83
CA VAL A 212 9.64 16.83 -4.53
C VAL A 212 9.54 15.49 -3.80
N GLU A 213 9.66 15.48 -2.46
CA GLU A 213 9.49 14.27 -1.66
C GLU A 213 8.06 13.73 -1.73
N ILE A 214 7.05 14.59 -1.61
CA ILE A 214 5.63 14.22 -1.75
C ILE A 214 5.37 13.63 -3.13
N SER A 215 5.87 14.26 -4.19
CA SER A 215 5.75 13.74 -5.55
C SER A 215 6.39 12.35 -5.71
N LYS A 216 7.54 12.12 -5.06
CA LYS A 216 8.20 10.81 -5.05
C LYS A 216 7.36 9.76 -4.32
N ILE A 217 6.83 10.09 -3.15
CA ILE A 217 5.95 9.21 -2.36
C ILE A 217 4.67 8.88 -3.13
N GLN A 218 4.06 9.87 -3.78
CA GLN A 218 2.87 9.67 -4.59
C GLN A 218 3.15 8.70 -5.76
N LYS A 219 4.29 8.84 -6.42
CA LYS A 219 4.71 7.94 -7.49
C LYS A 219 4.93 6.51 -6.98
N SER A 220 5.64 6.32 -5.86
CA SER A 220 5.86 4.99 -5.29
C SER A 220 4.57 4.33 -4.82
N SER A 221 3.69 5.09 -4.15
CA SER A 221 2.39 4.61 -3.70
C SER A 221 1.50 4.17 -4.87
N LYS A 222 1.54 4.91 -5.99
CA LYS A 222 0.81 4.51 -7.20
C LYS A 222 1.34 3.20 -7.79
N THR A 223 2.66 3.04 -7.88
CA THR A 223 3.28 1.79 -8.34
C THR A 223 2.91 0.61 -7.44
N GLU A 224 2.96 0.77 -6.11
CA GLU A 224 2.57 -0.28 -5.17
C GLU A 224 1.09 -0.65 -5.32
N LEU A 225 0.22 0.34 -5.54
CA LEU A 225 -1.21 0.13 -5.75
C LEU A 225 -1.48 -0.63 -7.05
N ASP A 226 -0.73 -0.35 -8.12
CA ASP A 226 -0.77 -1.09 -9.38
C ASP A 226 -0.32 -2.55 -9.17
N VAL A 227 0.78 -2.78 -8.44
CA VAL A 227 1.27 -4.13 -8.10
C VAL A 227 0.25 -4.92 -7.26
N ILE A 228 -0.38 -4.27 -6.28
CA ILE A 228 -1.43 -4.89 -5.45
C ILE A 228 -2.63 -5.28 -6.32
N ASN A 229 -3.04 -4.42 -7.27
CA ASN A 229 -4.15 -4.70 -8.17
C ASN A 229 -3.84 -5.88 -9.11
N GLU A 230 -2.63 -5.94 -9.69
CA GLU A 230 -2.21 -7.08 -10.50
C GLU A 230 -2.18 -8.37 -9.67
N THR A 231 -1.59 -8.31 -8.48
CA THR A 231 -1.52 -9.46 -7.56
C THR A 231 -2.91 -9.94 -7.17
N LYS A 232 -3.84 -9.02 -6.87
CA LYS A 232 -5.24 -9.34 -6.58
C LYS A 232 -5.90 -10.08 -7.74
N LYS A 233 -5.69 -9.62 -8.98
CA LYS A 233 -6.24 -10.27 -10.17
C LYS A 233 -5.71 -11.69 -10.34
N ILE A 234 -4.40 -11.90 -10.13
CA ILE A 234 -3.79 -13.23 -10.14
C ILE A 234 -4.46 -14.14 -9.10
N TYR A 235 -4.64 -13.66 -7.86
CA TYR A 235 -5.30 -14.44 -6.82
C TYR A 235 -6.76 -14.76 -7.14
N GLU A 236 -7.52 -13.83 -7.74
CA GLU A 236 -8.89 -14.08 -8.19
C GLU A 236 -8.95 -15.15 -9.29
N ASP A 237 -8.04 -15.09 -10.27
CA ASP A 237 -7.94 -16.10 -11.34
C ASP A 237 -7.54 -17.49 -10.78
N ASP A 238 -6.58 -17.54 -9.85
CA ASP A 238 -6.12 -18.78 -9.22
C ASP A 238 -7.23 -19.40 -8.35
N PHE A 239 -7.98 -18.57 -7.62
CA PHE A 239 -9.15 -18.99 -6.84
C PHE A 239 -10.23 -19.59 -7.75
N ASN A 240 -10.56 -18.91 -8.85
CA ASN A 240 -11.56 -19.39 -9.81
C ASN A 240 -11.12 -20.72 -10.46
N THR A 241 -9.84 -20.85 -10.80
CA THR A 241 -9.28 -22.10 -11.34
C THR A 241 -9.36 -23.24 -10.35
N ARG A 242 -8.96 -23.02 -9.09
CA ARG A 242 -9.08 -24.03 -8.02
C ARG A 242 -10.53 -24.41 -7.76
N LYS A 243 -11.46 -23.46 -7.80
CA LYS A 243 -12.89 -23.74 -7.67
C LYS A 243 -13.38 -24.67 -8.79
N GLN A 244 -13.01 -24.42 -10.04
CA GLN A 244 -13.35 -25.31 -11.16
C GLN A 244 -12.76 -26.72 -10.99
N GLN A 245 -11.50 -26.83 -10.53
CA GLN A 245 -10.88 -28.12 -10.23
C GLN A 245 -11.61 -28.87 -9.11
N PHE A 246 -12.05 -28.14 -8.08
CA PHE A 246 -12.83 -28.70 -6.98
C PHE A 246 -14.19 -29.21 -7.47
N ASP A 247 -14.92 -28.42 -8.24
CA ASP A 247 -16.20 -28.81 -8.85
C ASP A 247 -16.04 -30.05 -9.74
N GLN A 248 -14.94 -30.13 -10.51
CA GLN A 248 -14.64 -31.31 -11.33
C GLN A 248 -14.32 -32.54 -10.48
N THR A 249 -13.62 -32.35 -9.35
CA THR A 249 -13.31 -33.44 -8.42
C THR A 249 -14.58 -33.98 -7.77
N ILE A 250 -15.50 -33.10 -7.35
CA ILE A 250 -16.82 -33.51 -6.84
C ILE A 250 -17.55 -34.38 -7.87
N LYS A 251 -17.62 -33.95 -9.13
CA LYS A 251 -18.24 -34.74 -10.20
C LYS A 251 -17.58 -36.11 -10.38
N ASN A 252 -16.25 -36.16 -10.31
CA ASN A 252 -15.51 -37.43 -10.42
C ASN A 252 -15.81 -38.36 -9.23
N VAL A 253 -15.93 -37.81 -8.02
CA VAL A 253 -16.32 -38.57 -6.82
C VAL A 253 -17.73 -39.12 -6.97
N GLU A 254 -18.70 -38.32 -7.45
CA GLU A 254 -20.07 -38.79 -7.71
C GLU A 254 -20.11 -39.94 -8.73
N VAL A 255 -19.28 -39.88 -9.78
CA VAL A 255 -19.16 -40.96 -10.77
C VAL A 255 -18.56 -42.23 -10.15
N LEU A 256 -17.52 -42.08 -9.31
CA LEU A 256 -16.91 -43.21 -8.61
C LEU A 256 -17.87 -43.85 -7.60
N GLU A 257 -18.66 -43.04 -6.90
CA GLU A 257 -19.68 -43.50 -5.96
C GLU A 257 -20.74 -44.35 -6.68
N LYS A 258 -21.24 -43.88 -7.84
CA LYS A 258 -22.15 -44.67 -8.69
C LYS A 258 -21.53 -45.99 -9.15
N LYS A 259 -20.27 -45.97 -9.62
CA LYS A 259 -19.57 -47.20 -10.01
C LYS A 259 -19.40 -48.17 -8.85
N ASN A 260 -19.08 -47.67 -7.65
CA ASN A 260 -18.98 -48.51 -6.45
C ASN A 260 -20.34 -49.10 -6.06
N GLN A 261 -21.44 -48.36 -6.21
CA GLN A 261 -22.79 -48.90 -6.02
C GLN A 261 -23.09 -50.02 -7.03
N GLU A 262 -22.85 -49.80 -8.33
CA GLU A 262 -23.02 -50.81 -9.38
C GLU A 262 -22.18 -52.08 -9.12
N ILE A 263 -20.91 -51.92 -8.71
CA ILE A 263 -20.04 -53.04 -8.35
C ILE A 263 -20.59 -53.79 -7.14
N ASN A 264 -21.03 -53.09 -6.09
CA ASN A 264 -21.62 -53.73 -4.92
C ASN A 264 -22.89 -54.51 -5.25
N GLU A 265 -23.75 -53.98 -6.13
CA GLU A 265 -24.92 -54.71 -6.64
C GLU A 265 -24.49 -55.98 -7.39
N SER A 266 -23.51 -55.88 -8.30
CA SER A 266 -22.98 -57.04 -9.03
C SER A 266 -22.34 -58.08 -8.11
N ILE A 267 -21.63 -57.66 -7.06
CA ILE A 267 -21.03 -58.57 -6.06
C ILE A 267 -22.14 -59.29 -5.30
N ASN A 268 -23.19 -58.58 -4.88
CA ASN A 268 -24.34 -59.19 -4.20
C ASN A 268 -25.02 -60.23 -5.10
N GLU A 269 -25.25 -59.92 -6.36
CA GLU A 269 -25.80 -60.88 -7.32
C GLU A 269 -24.89 -62.11 -7.49
N ALA A 270 -23.57 -61.92 -7.63
CA ALA A 270 -22.62 -63.03 -7.72
C ALA A 270 -22.62 -63.90 -6.46
N CYS A 271 -22.67 -63.29 -5.28
CA CYS A 271 -22.73 -63.99 -4.00
C CYS A 271 -24.00 -64.86 -3.89
N THR A 272 -25.17 -64.34 -4.30
CA THR A 272 -26.41 -65.13 -4.32
C THR A 272 -26.34 -66.33 -5.27
N LYS A 273 -25.70 -66.19 -6.43
CA LYS A 273 -25.48 -67.31 -7.37
C LYS A 273 -24.53 -68.36 -6.81
N ILE A 274 -23.46 -67.95 -6.14
CA ILE A 274 -22.50 -68.87 -5.50
C ILE A 274 -23.19 -69.67 -4.39
N LEU A 275 -23.98 -69.03 -3.52
CA LEU A 275 -24.74 -69.72 -2.47
C LEU A 275 -25.73 -70.75 -3.05
N ALA A 276 -26.42 -70.39 -4.13
CA ALA A 276 -27.33 -71.32 -4.81
C ALA A 276 -26.59 -72.51 -5.44
N GLN A 277 -25.37 -72.31 -5.95
CA GLN A 277 -24.52 -73.39 -6.47
C GLN A 277 -23.94 -74.27 -5.35
N GLU A 278 -23.57 -73.70 -4.20
CA GLU A 278 -23.12 -74.44 -3.03
C GLU A 278 -24.21 -75.40 -2.53
N GLU A 279 -25.46 -74.95 -2.44
CA GLU A 279 -26.61 -75.79 -2.07
C GLU A 279 -26.81 -76.97 -3.04
N GLN A 280 -26.62 -76.74 -4.35
CA GLN A 280 -26.67 -77.80 -5.36
C GLN A 280 -25.50 -78.79 -5.26
N ILE A 281 -24.28 -78.31 -4.97
CA ILE A 281 -23.10 -79.16 -4.78
C ILE A 281 -23.27 -80.05 -3.54
N VAL A 282 -23.76 -79.51 -2.42
CA VAL A 282 -24.04 -80.28 -1.20
C VAL A 282 -25.11 -81.36 -1.45
N SER A 283 -26.15 -81.03 -2.24
CA SER A 283 -27.18 -82.00 -2.65
C SER A 283 -26.62 -83.14 -3.52
N LEU A 284 -25.74 -82.82 -4.47
CA LEU A 284 -25.13 -83.80 -5.37
C LEU A 284 -24.10 -84.68 -4.65
N ILE A 285 -23.33 -84.13 -3.71
CA ILE A 285 -22.38 -84.89 -2.89
C ILE A 285 -23.11 -85.79 -1.88
N GLY A 286 -24.19 -85.31 -1.27
CA GLY A 286 -25.04 -86.12 -0.38
C GLY A 286 -25.67 -87.34 -1.08
N ARG A 287 -25.94 -87.25 -2.38
CA ARG A 287 -26.39 -88.40 -3.20
C ARG A 287 -25.26 -89.34 -3.64
N ALA A 288 -24.02 -88.87 -3.72
CA ALA A 288 -22.87 -89.67 -4.13
C ALA A 288 -22.16 -90.39 -2.97
N ALA A 289 -22.26 -89.86 -1.75
CA ALA A 289 -21.57 -90.38 -0.56
C ALA A 289 -22.29 -91.55 0.14
N ASP A 290 -23.54 -91.86 -0.21
CA ASP A 290 -24.35 -92.87 0.50
C ASP A 290 -24.04 -94.31 0.04
N GLY A 291 -22.91 -94.86 0.51
CA GLY A 291 -22.65 -96.29 0.83
C GLY A 291 -22.78 -97.39 -0.25
N SER A 292 -23.30 -97.12 -1.45
CA SER A 292 -23.79 -98.17 -2.36
C SER A 292 -22.70 -99.07 -3.00
N LEU A 293 -21.43 -98.62 -3.03
CA LEU A 293 -20.34 -99.37 -3.63
C LEU A 293 -19.72 -100.40 -2.65
N GLY A 294 -19.58 -100.05 -1.37
CA GLY A 294 -19.03 -100.94 -0.34
C GLY A 294 -19.92 -102.14 -0.04
N TYR A 295 -21.26 -101.93 -0.04
CA TYR A 295 -22.24 -103.00 0.14
C TYR A 295 -22.24 -104.01 -1.01
N LYS A 296 -22.17 -103.55 -2.28
CA LYS A 296 -22.12 -104.46 -3.44
C LYS A 296 -20.88 -105.35 -3.46
N PHE A 297 -19.73 -104.86 -3.00
CA PHE A 297 -18.53 -105.70 -2.86
C PHE A 297 -18.61 -106.68 -1.69
N ASN A 298 -19.27 -106.30 -0.59
CA ASN A 298 -19.50 -107.21 0.53
C ASN A 298 -20.49 -108.33 0.16
N ASP A 299 -21.58 -108.01 -0.54
CA ASP A 299 -22.55 -109.01 -1.01
C ASP A 299 -21.87 -110.05 -1.90
N ARG A 300 -21.04 -109.60 -2.85
CA ARG A 300 -20.30 -110.52 -3.74
C ARG A 300 -19.27 -111.37 -2.99
N LYS A 301 -18.58 -110.82 -1.98
CA LYS A 301 -17.71 -111.59 -1.08
C LYS A 301 -18.49 -112.69 -0.36
N THR A 302 -19.70 -112.40 0.14
CA THR A 302 -20.50 -113.40 0.87
C THR A 302 -21.04 -114.51 -0.04
N GLU A 303 -21.37 -114.22 -1.30
CA GLU A 303 -21.73 -115.23 -2.30
C GLU A 303 -20.56 -116.17 -2.63
N LEU A 304 -19.37 -115.61 -2.84
CA LEU A 304 -18.15 -116.39 -3.11
C LEU A 304 -17.74 -117.23 -1.90
N ALA A 305 -17.94 -116.72 -0.68
CA ALA A 305 -17.71 -117.47 0.56
C ALA A 305 -18.60 -118.72 0.66
N LYS A 306 -19.88 -118.60 0.31
CA LYS A 306 -20.83 -119.72 0.27
C LYS A 306 -20.39 -120.75 -0.78
N ASN A 307 -20.02 -120.31 -1.97
CA ASN A 307 -19.55 -121.20 -3.04
C ASN A 307 -18.25 -121.92 -2.66
N ALA A 308 -17.28 -121.25 -2.04
CA ALA A 308 -16.07 -121.90 -1.53
C ALA A 308 -16.39 -122.95 -0.46
N GLN A 309 -17.35 -122.69 0.43
CA GLN A 309 -17.81 -123.68 1.42
C GLN A 309 -18.47 -124.91 0.77
N TYR A 310 -19.22 -124.74 -0.32
CA TYR A 310 -19.76 -125.86 -1.08
C TYR A 310 -18.64 -126.71 -1.72
N TRP A 311 -17.58 -126.09 -2.25
CA TRP A 311 -16.48 -126.83 -2.87
C TRP A 311 -15.59 -127.59 -1.88
N ILE A 312 -15.37 -127.10 -0.67
CA ILE A 312 -14.64 -127.87 0.36
C ILE A 312 -15.44 -129.08 0.84
N ILE A 313 -16.75 -128.94 1.01
CA ILE A 313 -17.64 -130.05 1.34
C ILE A 313 -17.68 -131.05 0.17
N GLY A 314 -17.81 -130.55 -1.06
CA GLY A 314 -17.78 -131.37 -2.29
C GLY A 314 -16.47 -132.16 -2.44
N THR A 315 -15.34 -131.56 -2.08
CA THR A 315 -14.03 -132.23 -2.07
C THR A 315 -13.98 -133.37 -1.04
N GLY A 316 -14.52 -133.16 0.16
CA GLY A 316 -14.62 -134.20 1.18
C GLY A 316 -15.48 -135.38 0.74
N VAL A 317 -16.66 -135.10 0.17
CA VAL A 317 -17.56 -136.14 -0.37
C VAL A 317 -16.91 -136.88 -1.54
N ALA A 318 -16.30 -136.17 -2.49
CA ALA A 318 -15.60 -136.78 -3.61
C ALA A 318 -14.48 -137.72 -3.16
N THR A 319 -13.75 -137.36 -2.10
CA THR A 319 -12.68 -138.20 -1.53
C THR A 319 -13.23 -139.48 -0.92
N ILE A 320 -14.32 -139.39 -0.14
CA ILE A 320 -14.98 -140.57 0.44
C ILE A 320 -15.53 -141.46 -0.67
N CYS A 321 -16.21 -140.89 -1.67
CA CYS A 321 -16.70 -141.62 -2.82
C CYS A 321 -15.56 -142.30 -3.59
N ALA A 322 -14.41 -141.64 -3.76
CA ALA A 322 -13.24 -142.23 -4.41
C ALA A 322 -12.68 -143.43 -3.63
N ILE A 323 -12.60 -143.33 -2.30
CA ILE A 323 -12.16 -144.43 -1.43
C ILE A 323 -13.13 -145.62 -1.53
N VAL A 324 -14.44 -145.36 -1.45
CA VAL A 324 -15.48 -146.39 -1.58
C VAL A 324 -15.43 -147.02 -2.98
N TRP A 325 -15.23 -146.22 -4.02
CA TRP A 325 -15.11 -146.71 -5.40
C TRP A 325 -13.88 -147.60 -5.58
N VAL A 326 -12.73 -147.20 -5.03
CA VAL A 326 -11.52 -148.03 -5.00
C VAL A 326 -11.82 -149.37 -4.32
N TYR A 327 -12.45 -149.34 -3.14
CA TYR A 327 -12.81 -150.56 -2.43
C TYR A 327 -13.74 -151.48 -3.26
N LEU A 328 -14.76 -150.92 -3.92
CA LEU A 328 -15.67 -151.68 -4.77
C LEU A 328 -14.98 -152.29 -5.99
N VAL A 329 -14.08 -151.54 -6.65
CA VAL A 329 -13.33 -152.04 -7.80
C VAL A 329 -12.46 -153.24 -7.41
N PHE A 330 -11.84 -153.22 -6.23
CA PHE A 330 -10.97 -154.30 -5.78
C PHE A 330 -11.70 -155.51 -5.17
N THR A 331 -12.92 -155.35 -4.64
CA THR A 331 -13.65 -156.45 -3.96
C THR A 331 -14.76 -157.08 -4.79
N LYS A 332 -15.51 -156.29 -5.57
CA LYS A 332 -16.67 -156.79 -6.35
C LYS A 332 -16.42 -156.87 -7.84
N PHE A 333 -15.49 -156.08 -8.36
CA PHE A 333 -15.12 -156.09 -9.78
C PHE A 333 -13.69 -156.60 -10.01
N SER A 334 -13.18 -157.44 -9.09
CA SER A 334 -11.90 -158.12 -9.31
C SER A 334 -12.02 -158.99 -10.55
N THR A 335 -11.17 -158.72 -11.53
CA THR A 335 -11.08 -159.53 -12.75
C THR A 335 -10.12 -160.65 -12.43
N ASP A 336 -10.53 -161.91 -12.54
CA ASP A 336 -9.69 -163.07 -12.22
C ASP A 336 -8.98 -163.55 -13.50
N LEU A 337 -7.96 -162.80 -13.92
CA LEU A 337 -7.02 -163.26 -14.94
C LEU A 337 -5.83 -163.93 -14.23
N ASN A 338 -5.33 -165.04 -14.79
CA ASN A 338 -4.30 -165.93 -14.21
C ASN A 338 -2.91 -165.29 -13.96
N ILE A 339 -2.80 -163.95 -14.06
CA ILE A 339 -1.58 -163.17 -13.84
C ILE A 339 -1.90 -162.00 -12.88
N PRO A 340 -1.40 -162.02 -11.62
CA PRO A 340 -1.73 -161.04 -10.58
C PRO A 340 -1.41 -159.57 -10.93
N TRP A 341 -0.29 -159.34 -11.62
CA TRP A 341 0.17 -157.99 -11.95
C TRP A 341 -0.74 -157.24 -12.94
N ILE A 342 -1.35 -157.96 -13.88
CA ILE A 342 -2.26 -157.37 -14.87
C ILE A 342 -3.57 -156.95 -14.21
N ASN A 343 -4.07 -157.73 -13.25
CA ASN A 343 -5.28 -157.38 -12.50
C ASN A 343 -5.09 -156.09 -11.68
N LEU A 344 -3.92 -155.89 -11.07
CA LEU A 344 -3.61 -154.67 -10.33
C LEU A 344 -3.62 -153.44 -11.25
N LEU A 345 -3.01 -153.54 -12.43
CA LEU A 345 -2.92 -152.44 -13.39
C LEU A 345 -4.30 -152.07 -13.97
N VAL A 346 -5.11 -153.07 -14.34
CA VAL A 346 -6.48 -152.84 -14.83
C VAL A 346 -7.35 -152.19 -13.77
N ASN A 347 -7.24 -152.64 -12.51
CA ASN A 347 -7.97 -152.02 -11.40
C ASN A 347 -7.48 -150.60 -11.08
N ALA A 348 -6.17 -150.32 -11.18
CA ALA A 348 -5.61 -148.98 -11.02
C ALA A 348 -6.10 -148.00 -12.10
N ILE A 349 -6.23 -148.46 -13.35
CA ILE A 349 -6.79 -147.64 -14.43
C ILE A 349 -8.28 -147.36 -14.15
N LYS A 350 -9.04 -148.35 -13.69
CA LYS A 350 -10.47 -148.19 -13.34
C LYS A 350 -10.70 -147.23 -12.17
N THR A 351 -9.74 -147.09 -11.24
CA THR A 351 -9.84 -146.17 -10.10
C THR A 351 -9.31 -144.76 -10.39
N SER A 352 -8.54 -144.58 -11.46
CA SER A 352 -7.95 -143.28 -11.84
C SER A 352 -8.96 -142.14 -12.06
N PRO A 353 -10.18 -142.34 -12.64
CA PRO A 353 -11.12 -141.23 -12.84
C PRO A 353 -11.65 -140.66 -11.53
N ALA A 354 -11.73 -141.47 -10.48
CA ALA A 354 -12.21 -141.01 -9.17
C ALA A 354 -11.23 -140.02 -8.52
N TRP A 355 -9.92 -140.27 -8.64
CA TRP A 355 -8.89 -139.39 -8.11
C TRP A 355 -8.73 -138.08 -8.90
N LEU A 356 -8.97 -138.10 -10.22
CA LEU A 356 -9.01 -136.88 -11.02
C LEU A 356 -10.18 -135.95 -10.61
N LEU A 357 -11.33 -136.53 -10.26
CA LEU A 357 -12.48 -135.77 -9.77
C LEU A 357 -12.15 -135.06 -8.44
N VAL A 358 -11.47 -135.75 -7.52
CA VAL A 358 -10.97 -135.14 -6.27
C VAL A 358 -10.01 -133.99 -6.56
N GLY A 359 -9.05 -134.19 -7.46
CA GLY A 359 -8.10 -133.13 -7.87
C GLY A 359 -8.79 -131.91 -8.48
N PHE A 360 -9.83 -132.12 -9.29
CA PHE A 360 -10.63 -131.05 -9.86
C PHE A 360 -11.39 -130.25 -8.78
N CYS A 361 -12.01 -130.92 -7.80
CA CYS A 361 -12.71 -130.25 -6.70
C CYS A 361 -11.77 -129.39 -5.84
N ILE A 362 -10.56 -129.88 -5.56
CA ILE A 362 -9.53 -129.10 -4.83
C ILE A 362 -9.15 -127.83 -5.60
N GLY A 363 -8.93 -127.94 -6.91
CA GLY A 363 -8.55 -126.81 -7.75
C GLY A 363 -9.63 -125.72 -7.80
N GLN A 364 -10.91 -126.11 -7.86
CA GLN A 364 -12.03 -125.14 -7.84
C GLN A 364 -12.17 -124.47 -6.48
N TYR A 365 -11.97 -125.19 -5.38
CA TYR A 365 -12.00 -124.61 -4.03
C TYR A 365 -10.95 -123.51 -3.85
N GLN A 366 -9.70 -123.75 -4.26
CA GLN A 366 -8.61 -122.77 -4.14
C GLN A 366 -8.90 -121.49 -4.95
N LYS A 367 -9.46 -121.64 -6.15
CA LYS A 367 -9.81 -120.51 -7.02
C LYS A 367 -10.87 -119.61 -6.39
N GLU A 368 -11.94 -120.19 -5.87
CA GLU A 368 -13.04 -119.45 -5.22
C GLU A 368 -12.59 -118.76 -3.93
N ARG A 369 -11.71 -119.39 -3.14
CA ARG A 369 -11.18 -118.80 -1.92
C ARG A 369 -10.32 -117.55 -2.17
N ASN A 370 -9.48 -117.58 -3.21
CA ASN A 370 -8.65 -116.42 -3.55
C ASN A 370 -9.51 -115.22 -4.00
N TYR A 371 -10.58 -115.46 -4.76
CA TYR A 371 -11.52 -114.39 -5.10
C TYR A 371 -12.21 -113.81 -3.88
N GLN A 372 -12.64 -114.64 -2.93
CA GLN A 372 -13.25 -114.18 -1.69
C GLN A 372 -12.35 -113.18 -0.94
N GLU A 373 -11.05 -113.46 -0.82
CA GLU A 373 -10.11 -112.62 -0.07
C GLU A 373 -9.86 -111.27 -0.77
N GLN A 374 -9.79 -111.26 -2.10
CA GLN A 374 -9.63 -110.02 -2.88
C GLN A 374 -10.87 -109.11 -2.78
N TYR A 375 -12.08 -109.68 -2.87
CA TYR A 375 -13.30 -108.90 -2.68
C TYR A 375 -13.50 -108.44 -1.23
N ALA A 376 -12.99 -109.20 -0.26
CA ALA A 376 -12.97 -108.78 1.15
C ALA A 376 -12.10 -107.55 1.37
N PHE A 377 -10.92 -107.51 0.76
CA PHE A 377 -10.02 -106.36 0.82
C PHE A 377 -10.67 -105.13 0.15
N LYS A 378 -11.23 -105.28 -1.06
CA LYS A 378 -11.89 -104.18 -1.77
C LYS A 378 -13.10 -103.61 -1.01
N SER A 379 -13.90 -104.45 -0.37
CA SER A 379 -15.03 -104.01 0.46
C SER A 379 -14.57 -103.23 1.70
N ALA A 380 -13.55 -103.71 2.41
CA ALA A 380 -13.00 -103.01 3.58
C ALA A 380 -12.41 -101.64 3.22
N VAL A 381 -11.67 -101.55 2.10
CA VAL A 381 -11.10 -100.28 1.61
C VAL A 381 -12.21 -99.30 1.19
N ALA A 382 -13.27 -99.77 0.55
CA ALA A 382 -14.39 -98.92 0.16
C ALA A 382 -15.15 -98.35 1.38
N MET A 383 -15.34 -99.14 2.43
CA MET A 383 -16.01 -98.67 3.67
C MET A 383 -15.14 -97.68 4.46
N THR A 384 -13.81 -97.81 4.45
CA THR A 384 -12.93 -96.85 5.13
C THR A 384 -12.82 -95.52 4.39
N ILE A 385 -12.86 -95.51 3.05
CA ILE A 385 -12.89 -94.27 2.25
C ILE A 385 -14.06 -93.36 2.64
N THR A 386 -15.26 -93.93 2.87
CA THR A 386 -16.43 -93.14 3.31
C THR A 386 -16.20 -92.51 4.69
N SER A 387 -15.62 -93.24 5.64
CA SER A 387 -15.29 -92.70 6.96
C SER A 387 -14.20 -91.62 6.93
N TYR A 388 -13.22 -91.73 6.01
CA TYR A 388 -12.20 -90.69 5.80
C TYR A 388 -12.78 -89.44 5.11
N SER A 389 -13.75 -89.60 4.22
CA SER A 389 -14.48 -88.49 3.59
C SER A 389 -15.28 -87.68 4.61
N ASP A 390 -15.98 -88.34 5.54
CA ASP A 390 -16.75 -87.66 6.60
C ASP A 390 -15.86 -86.84 7.55
N LEU A 391 -14.63 -87.30 7.79
CA LEU A 391 -13.62 -86.57 8.59
C LEU A 391 -13.04 -85.33 7.87
N LEU A 392 -13.00 -85.34 6.52
CA LEU A 392 -12.50 -84.22 5.71
C LEU A 392 -13.50 -83.05 5.64
N SER A 393 -14.81 -83.30 5.76
CA SER A 393 -15.84 -82.25 5.79
C SER A 393 -15.79 -81.35 7.03
N ASN A 394 -15.09 -81.74 8.10
CA ASN A 394 -15.18 -81.08 9.41
C ASN A 394 -13.90 -80.39 9.92
N ASN A 395 -12.80 -80.32 9.17
CA ASN A 395 -11.58 -79.64 9.65
C ASN A 395 -10.90 -78.78 8.59
N LYS A 396 -10.65 -77.51 8.94
CA LYS A 396 -9.91 -76.55 8.13
C LYS A 396 -8.39 -76.69 8.34
N SER A 397 -7.68 -76.62 7.21
CA SER A 397 -6.29 -76.17 7.00
C SER A 397 -5.13 -77.05 7.50
N ASP A 398 -4.30 -77.43 6.52
CA ASP A 398 -2.85 -77.72 6.54
C ASP A 398 -2.34 -79.18 6.49
N GLU A 399 -3.19 -80.21 6.61
CA GLU A 399 -2.79 -81.64 6.38
C GLU A 399 -3.50 -82.30 5.18
N ILE A 400 -3.89 -81.51 4.18
CA ILE A 400 -4.77 -81.97 3.09
C ILE A 400 -4.05 -82.94 2.12
N SER A 401 -2.74 -82.77 1.88
CA SER A 401 -2.04 -83.51 0.81
C SER A 401 -1.79 -85.00 1.09
N VAL A 402 -1.44 -85.39 2.32
CA VAL A 402 -1.17 -86.80 2.66
C VAL A 402 -2.48 -87.61 2.67
N LYS A 403 -3.57 -87.02 3.18
CA LYS A 403 -4.89 -87.65 3.27
C LYS A 403 -5.55 -87.78 1.89
N GLU A 404 -5.41 -86.78 1.01
CA GLU A 404 -5.81 -86.87 -0.39
C GLU A 404 -5.04 -87.96 -1.15
N SER A 405 -3.73 -88.12 -0.90
CA SER A 405 -2.93 -89.17 -1.55
C SER A 405 -3.40 -90.59 -1.17
N LEU A 406 -3.78 -90.79 0.10
CA LEU A 406 -4.31 -92.06 0.59
C LEU A 406 -5.69 -92.36 -0.01
N LEU A 407 -6.55 -91.34 -0.14
CA LEU A 407 -7.83 -91.45 -0.85
C LEU A 407 -7.62 -91.84 -2.32
N LEU A 408 -6.69 -91.18 -3.01
CA LEU A 408 -6.42 -91.40 -4.44
C LEU A 408 -5.84 -92.81 -4.68
N GLN A 409 -4.97 -93.28 -3.79
CA GLN A 409 -4.44 -94.65 -3.83
C GLN A 409 -5.50 -95.71 -3.52
N ALA A 410 -6.40 -95.44 -2.56
CA ALA A 410 -7.50 -96.33 -2.21
C ALA A 410 -8.54 -96.44 -3.34
N VAL A 411 -8.84 -95.32 -4.02
CA VAL A 411 -9.69 -95.29 -5.22
C VAL A 411 -9.04 -96.10 -6.35
N ASN A 412 -7.74 -95.90 -6.64
CA ASN A 412 -7.05 -96.66 -7.69
C ASN A 412 -7.08 -98.18 -7.45
N ASN A 413 -6.90 -98.63 -6.20
CA ASN A 413 -6.96 -100.06 -5.84
C ASN A 413 -8.36 -100.67 -5.97
N ILE A 414 -9.43 -99.88 -5.85
CA ILE A 414 -10.82 -100.36 -6.09
C ILE A 414 -11.03 -100.66 -7.57
N TYR A 415 -10.49 -99.83 -8.47
CA TYR A 415 -10.70 -99.93 -9.92
C TYR A 415 -9.75 -100.89 -10.67
N GLU A 416 -8.74 -101.47 -10.01
CA GLU A 416 -7.83 -102.44 -10.65
C GLU A 416 -8.45 -103.85 -10.77
N LYS A 417 -8.33 -104.49 -11.95
CA LYS A 417 -8.94 -105.79 -12.28
C LYS A 417 -8.44 -106.93 -11.38
N PRO A 418 -9.25 -107.96 -11.04
CA PRO A 418 -8.79 -109.09 -10.23
C PRO A 418 -7.78 -109.92 -11.04
N THR A 419 -6.50 -109.78 -10.73
CA THR A 419 -5.45 -110.63 -11.32
C THR A 419 -5.32 -111.91 -10.51
N LEU A 420 -5.55 -113.04 -11.18
CA LEU A 420 -5.16 -114.36 -10.68
C LEU A 420 -3.63 -114.40 -10.61
N VAL A 421 -3.06 -114.08 -9.45
CA VAL A 421 -1.66 -114.37 -9.19
C VAL A 421 -1.53 -115.89 -9.06
N GLN A 422 -1.13 -116.53 -10.15
CA GLN A 422 -0.51 -117.86 -10.07
C GLN A 422 0.86 -117.66 -9.45
N GLU A 423 1.03 -118.02 -8.17
CA GLU A 423 2.36 -118.36 -7.67
C GLU A 423 2.87 -119.54 -8.51
N LYS A 424 3.78 -119.25 -9.45
CA LYS A 424 4.57 -120.29 -10.08
C LYS A 424 5.53 -120.85 -9.03
N SER A 425 5.08 -121.88 -8.31
CA SER A 425 5.98 -122.85 -7.70
C SER A 425 6.73 -123.54 -8.85
N ASN A 426 8.00 -123.18 -9.04
CA ASN A 426 8.89 -123.88 -9.96
C ASN A 426 9.15 -125.28 -9.39
N VAL A 427 8.30 -126.24 -9.79
CA VAL A 427 8.61 -127.66 -9.68
C VAL A 427 9.81 -127.93 -10.59
N SER A 428 10.90 -128.41 -9.98
CA SER A 428 12.19 -128.68 -10.61
C SER A 428 12.05 -129.57 -11.85
N GLU A 429 12.55 -129.08 -12.98
CA GLU A 429 12.63 -129.70 -14.32
C GLU A 429 13.15 -131.15 -14.29
N LYS A 430 13.95 -131.50 -13.27
CA LYS A 430 14.45 -132.86 -12.98
C LYS A 430 13.35 -133.90 -12.73
N SER A 431 12.23 -133.51 -12.13
CA SER A 431 11.14 -134.43 -11.78
C SER A 431 10.30 -134.83 -13.01
N LEU A 432 10.18 -133.93 -13.98
CA LEU A 432 9.46 -134.13 -15.22
C LEU A 432 10.29 -134.94 -16.23
N GLU A 433 11.62 -134.79 -16.21
CA GLU A 433 12.54 -135.69 -16.91
C GLU A 433 12.56 -137.10 -16.29
N GLN A 434 12.55 -137.24 -14.96
CA GLN A 434 12.48 -138.55 -14.32
C GLN A 434 11.16 -139.28 -14.64
N ALA A 435 10.03 -138.58 -14.70
CA ALA A 435 8.75 -139.17 -15.09
C ALA A 435 8.73 -139.61 -16.56
N LYS A 436 9.31 -138.82 -17.48
CA LYS A 436 9.49 -139.21 -18.88
C LYS A 436 10.46 -140.40 -19.02
N GLY A 437 11.53 -140.41 -18.23
CA GLY A 437 12.49 -141.51 -18.15
C GLY A 437 11.81 -142.81 -17.73
N LEU A 438 11.08 -142.81 -16.62
CA LEU A 438 10.36 -143.99 -16.12
C LEU A 438 9.31 -144.50 -17.12
N LEU A 439 8.57 -143.61 -17.79
CA LEU A 439 7.62 -143.99 -18.84
C LEU A 439 8.32 -144.62 -20.05
N SER A 440 9.46 -144.08 -20.48
CA SER A 440 10.24 -144.64 -21.58
C SER A 440 10.80 -146.03 -21.24
N THR A 441 11.33 -146.22 -20.03
CA THR A 441 11.85 -147.51 -19.56
C THR A 441 10.72 -148.54 -19.40
N THR A 442 9.54 -148.11 -18.96
CA THR A 442 8.36 -149.01 -18.86
C THR A 442 7.87 -149.43 -20.25
N VAL A 443 7.89 -148.51 -21.24
CA VAL A 443 7.55 -148.82 -22.64
C VAL A 443 8.58 -149.76 -23.29
N GLU A 444 9.88 -149.61 -22.99
CA GLU A 444 10.93 -150.53 -23.44
C GLU A 444 10.83 -151.92 -22.78
N LEU A 445 10.54 -152.00 -21.48
CA LEU A 445 10.32 -153.27 -20.78
C LEU A 445 9.10 -154.03 -21.32
N ILE A 446 8.03 -153.33 -21.70
CA ILE A 446 6.85 -153.93 -22.33
C ILE A 446 7.17 -154.40 -23.77
N LYS A 447 8.08 -153.75 -24.48
CA LYS A 447 8.55 -154.19 -25.81
C LYS A 447 9.45 -155.42 -25.74
N ASN A 448 10.34 -155.51 -24.75
CA ASN A 448 11.28 -156.63 -24.60
C ASN A 448 10.70 -157.88 -23.91
N THR A 449 9.49 -157.81 -23.36
CA THR A 449 8.77 -158.98 -22.79
C THR A 449 7.82 -159.68 -23.78
N LYS A 450 7.80 -159.23 -25.04
CA LYS A 450 7.21 -159.95 -26.18
C LYS A 450 8.34 -160.42 -27.14
N SER A 451 9.18 -161.33 -26.66
CA SER A 451 9.89 -162.32 -27.47
C SER A 451 10.08 -163.60 -26.68
#